data_AF-A0A945QTD2-F1
#
_entry.id   AF-A0A945QTD2-F1
#
_cell.length_a   1.000
_cell.length_b   1.000
_cell.length_c   1.000
_cell.angle_alpha   90.00
_cell.angle_beta   90.00
_cell.angle_gamma   90.00
#
_symmetry.space_group_name_H-M   'P 1'
#
loop_
_entity.id
_entity.type
_entity.pdbx_description
1 polymer ?
#
loop_
_entity_poly.entity_id
_entity_poly.type
_entity_poly.pdbx_seq_one_letter_code
_entity_poly.pdbx_strand_id
1 'polypeptide(L)' 'MKNFKVCMLTTGFPRFQGDLFGTFVLELARELAAKGIGVDVLAPHEVGLARNEHFGRVGVFRFRYFFPTT' A
#
# COMPACT_ATOMS: atom_id res chain seq x y z
N MET A 1 -5.35 -19.66 16.16
CA MET A 1 -4.35 -18.56 16.08
C MET A 1 -5.07 -17.24 15.88
N LYS A 2 -4.65 -16.16 16.53
CA LYS A 2 -5.21 -14.82 16.28
C LYS A 2 -4.88 -14.39 14.85
N ASN A 3 -5.88 -13.94 14.10
CA ASN A 3 -5.68 -13.34 12.79
C ASN A 3 -5.26 -11.88 12.97
N PHE A 4 -3.97 -11.60 12.83
CA PHE A 4 -3.45 -10.23 12.93
C PHE A 4 -3.62 -9.51 11.59
N LYS A 5 -4.04 -8.24 11.67
CA LYS A 5 -4.14 -7.34 10.53
C LYS A 5 -3.46 -6.02 10.87
N VAL A 6 -2.72 -5.45 9.92
CA VAL A 6 -2.04 -4.17 10.04
C VAL A 6 -2.44 -3.24 8.89
N CYS A 7 -2.63 -1.97 9.22
CA CYS A 7 -2.76 -0.88 8.27
C CYS A 7 -1.48 -0.05 8.31
N MET A 8 -0.79 0.09 7.18
CA MET A 8 0.44 0.86 7.06
C MET A 8 0.12 2.20 6.38
N LEU A 9 0.03 3.27 7.16
CA LEU A 9 -0.05 4.63 6.61
C LEU A 9 1.34 5.09 6.20
N THR A 10 1.48 5.59 4.97
CA THR A 10 2.77 6.05 4.46
C THR A 10 2.70 7.41 3.79
N THR A 11 3.87 8.04 3.66
CA THR A 11 4.09 9.25 2.87
C THR A 11 4.62 8.93 1.47
N GLY A 12 4.90 7.66 1.16
CA GLY A 12 5.40 7.20 -0.14
C GLY A 12 5.24 5.69 -0.29
N PHE A 13 4.96 5.25 -1.53
CA PHE A 13 4.77 3.84 -1.89
C PHE A 13 5.00 3.67 -3.40
N PRO A 14 5.45 2.49 -3.88
CA PRO A 14 5.61 2.23 -5.30
C PRO A 14 4.38 2.62 -6.11
N ARG A 15 4.55 3.34 -7.20
CA ARG A 15 3.45 3.80 -8.08
C ARG A 15 3.00 2.69 -9.05
N PHE A 16 3.92 1.80 -9.40
CA PHE A 16 3.71 0.65 -10.28
C PHE A 16 4.70 -0.47 -9.92
N GLN A 17 4.53 -1.67 -10.48
CA GLN A 17 5.43 -2.79 -10.26
C GLN A 17 6.86 -2.45 -10.73
N GLY A 18 7.85 -2.62 -9.85
CA GLY A 18 9.26 -2.30 -10.15
C GLY A 18 9.66 -0.85 -9.86
N ASP A 19 8.76 0.00 -9.38
CA ASP A 19 9.12 1.35 -8.93
C ASP A 19 10.00 1.30 -7.66
N LEU A 20 11.12 2.02 -7.69
CA LEU A 20 12.06 2.07 -6.56
C LEU A 20 11.58 3.01 -5.45
N PHE A 21 10.70 3.96 -5.77
CA PHE A 21 10.16 4.90 -4.79
C PHE A 21 9.34 4.18 -3.71
N GLY A 22 9.74 4.31 -2.44
CA GLY A 22 9.05 3.67 -1.32
C GLY A 22 9.13 2.13 -1.32
N THR A 23 10.01 1.52 -2.12
CA THR A 23 10.09 0.05 -2.26
C THR A 23 10.31 -0.68 -0.95
N PHE A 24 11.07 -0.10 -0.01
CA PHE A 24 11.30 -0.66 1.33
C PHE A 24 9.99 -0.89 2.12
N VAL A 25 8.96 -0.06 1.89
CA VAL A 25 7.63 -0.24 2.51
C VAL A 25 6.96 -1.49 1.93
N LEU A 26 7.01 -1.65 0.61
CA LEU A 26 6.43 -2.80 -0.06
C LEU A 26 7.12 -4.10 0.37
N GLU A 27 8.44 -4.10 0.50
CA GLU A 27 9.19 -5.27 0.99
C GLU A 27 8.82 -5.62 2.43
N LEU A 28 8.72 -4.64 3.33
CA LEU A 28 8.22 -4.88 4.69
C LEU A 28 6.79 -5.45 4.69
N ALA A 29 5.89 -4.88 3.88
CA ALA A 29 4.51 -5.34 3.76
C ALA A 29 4.43 -6.78 3.24
N ARG A 30 5.27 -7.14 2.26
CA ARG A 30 5.38 -8.49 1.71
C ARG A 30 5.85 -9.49 2.77
N GLU A 31 6.87 -9.14 3.55
CA GLU A 31 7.39 -9.99 4.62
C GLU A 31 6.34 -10.25 5.72
N LEU A 32 5.56 -9.24 6.09
CA LEU A 32 4.44 -9.41 7.03
C LEU A 32 3.34 -10.31 6.43
N ALA A 33 2.98 -10.09 5.17
CA ALA A 33 1.99 -10.92 4.48
C ALA A 33 2.45 -12.39 4.32
N ALA A 34 3.75 -12.62 4.09
CA ALA A 34 4.34 -13.95 4.01
C ALA A 34 4.24 -14.71 5.36
N LYS A 35 4.27 -13.99 6.48
CA LYS A 35 4.04 -14.54 7.83
C LYS A 35 2.54 -14.75 8.16
N GLY A 36 1.64 -14.54 7.20
CA GLY A 36 0.20 -14.76 7.35
C GLY A 36 -0.55 -13.58 7.97
N ILE A 37 0.09 -12.40 8.11
CA ILE A 37 -0.56 -11.18 8.60
C ILE A 37 -1.32 -10.54 7.44
N GLY A 38 -2.56 -10.09 7.67
CA GLY A 38 -3.27 -9.28 6.69
C GLY A 38 -2.67 -7.87 6.62
N VAL A 39 -2.29 -7.40 5.43
CA VAL A 39 -1.63 -6.09 5.27
C VAL A 39 -2.39 -5.24 4.26
N ASP A 40 -2.83 -4.06 4.72
CA ASP A 40 -3.31 -2.99 3.86
C ASP A 40 -2.37 -1.78 3.99
N VAL A 41 -2.05 -1.15 2.87
CA VAL A 41 -1.24 0.07 2.80
C VAL A 41 -2.13 1.23 2.41
N LEU A 42 -2.08 2.31 3.19
CA LEU A 42 -2.71 3.58 2.87
C LEU A 42 -1.61 4.54 2.40
N ALA A 43 -1.58 4.80 1.09
CA ALA A 43 -0.53 5.55 0.42
C ALA A 43 -1.07 6.81 -0.27
N PRO A 44 -0.23 7.82 -0.55
CA PRO A 44 -0.67 8.97 -1.33
C PRO A 44 -1.05 8.60 -2.77
N HIS A 45 -2.08 9.27 -3.29
CA HIS A 45 -2.49 9.19 -4.69
C HIS A 45 -1.66 10.13 -5.57
N GLU A 46 -1.49 9.75 -6.83
CA GLU A 46 -0.93 10.57 -7.90
C GLU A 46 -1.80 10.40 -9.15
N VAL A 47 -1.91 11.44 -9.98
CA VAL A 47 -2.70 11.41 -11.22
C VAL A 47 -2.27 10.22 -12.08
N GLY A 48 -3.25 9.45 -12.58
CA GLY A 48 -3.02 8.26 -13.39
C GLY A 48 -2.88 6.95 -12.60
N LEU A 49 -2.79 7.00 -11.27
CA LEU A 49 -2.73 5.78 -10.45
C LEU A 49 -4.11 5.26 -10.09
N ALA A 50 -4.20 3.93 -9.97
CA ALA A 50 -5.37 3.26 -9.43
C ALA A 50 -5.60 3.70 -7.97
N ARG A 51 -6.86 3.97 -7.61
CA ARG A 51 -7.20 4.30 -6.22
C ARG A 51 -7.07 3.11 -5.29
N ASN A 52 -7.35 1.92 -5.78
CA ASN A 52 -7.22 0.66 -5.06
C ASN A 52 -6.53 -0.34 -5.97
N GLU A 53 -5.51 -1.01 -5.49
CA GLU A 53 -4.78 -2.02 -6.25
C GLU A 53 -4.10 -3.03 -5.31
N HIS A 54 -3.53 -4.08 -5.89
CA HIS A 54 -2.83 -5.12 -5.15
C HIS A 54 -1.40 -5.28 -5.65
N PHE A 55 -0.45 -5.32 -4.71
CA PHE A 55 0.91 -5.75 -4.95
C PHE A 55 1.08 -7.17 -4.40
N GLY A 56 0.53 -8.15 -5.13
CA GLY A 56 0.40 -9.52 -4.66
C GLY A 56 -0.61 -9.62 -3.52
N ARG A 57 -0.17 -10.05 -2.33
CA ARG A 57 -1.03 -10.19 -1.14
C ARG A 57 -1.25 -8.89 -0.37
N VAL A 58 -0.58 -7.81 -0.75
CA VAL A 58 -0.67 -6.49 -0.11
C VAL A 58 -1.73 -5.66 -0.81
N GLY A 59 -2.79 -5.29 -0.09
CA GLY A 59 -3.80 -4.33 -0.57
C GLY A 59 -3.27 -2.91 -0.45
N VAL A 60 -3.49 -2.07 -1.46
CA VAL A 60 -3.03 -0.68 -1.50
C VAL A 60 -4.20 0.24 -1.80
N PHE A 61 -4.39 1.22 -0.93
CA PHE A 61 -5.44 2.23 -1.01
C PHE A 61 -4.79 3.59 -1.10
N ARG A 62 -5.09 4.33 -2.18
CA ARG A 62 -4.49 5.63 -2.47
C ARG A 62 -5.43 6.76 -2.07
N PHE A 63 -5.03 7.53 -1.06
CA PHE A 63 -5.79 8.69 -0.59
C PHE A 63 -5.34 9.97 -1.29
N ARG A 64 -6.28 10.88 -1.53
CA ARG A 64 -6.01 12.23 -2.04
C ARG A 64 -5.93 13.18 -0.84
N TYR A 65 -4.93 14.06 -0.82
CA TYR A 65 -4.67 14.95 0.31
C TYR A 65 -5.78 15.99 0.55
N PHE A 66 -6.56 16.33 -0.48
CA PHE A 66 -7.55 17.40 -0.40
C PHE A 66 -8.87 17.00 -1.07
N PHE A 67 -9.99 17.24 -0.40
CA PHE A 67 -11.36 17.05 -0.92
C PHE A 67 -12.04 18.42 -1.13
N PRO A 68 -12.92 18.60 -2.14
CA PRO A 68 -13.37 17.58 -3.09
C PRO A 68 -12.27 17.25 -4.09
N THR A 69 -12.30 16.01 -4.48
CA THR A 69 -11.35 15.47 -5.43
C THR A 69 -12.12 15.25 -6.72
N THR A 70 -11.74 15.97 -7.77
CA THR A 70 -12.39 15.95 -9.08
C THR A 70 -12.66 14.54 -9.62
#